data_AF-A0AA91RHI0-F1
#
_entry.id   AF-A0AA91RHI0-F1
#
_cell.length_a   1.000
_cell.length_b   1.000
_cell.length_c   1.000
_cell.angle_alpha   90.00
_cell.angle_beta   90.00
_cell.angle_gamma   90.00
#
_symmetry.space_group_name_H-M   'P 1'
#
loop_
_entity.id
_entity.type
_entity.pdbx_description
1 polymer ?
#
loop_
_entity_poly.entity_id
_entity_poly.type
_entity_poly.pdbx_seq_one_letter_code
_entity_poly.pdbx_strand_id
1 'polypeptide(L)'
;MEDQAMSSKEQEIRAVGIPSAAMMGVAKIGVRDYFTMEHLWNARHNAELCAEREAALVADGFRGIDRAVRAFALAGILESVAFLEALVNSVWQDAVDDDPESPNPNPHLEGLSAQSIARLRELWKTERVERSLSVLDKYQVALTCADQRPINLGEAPGQIVAAIILFRNDLMHFKPKVQWTHEVHRLEDRLRPRLTDNPLLNPNPWFPHHMLSASGAKLAYETSREFGELWWQRMGFVWDHFKTFDEMTAQVPSNRSP
;
A
#
# COMPACT_ATOMS: atom_id res chain seq x y z
N MET A 1 13.52 98.80 21.25
CA MET A 1 14.41 98.20 20.25
C MET A 1 15.30 97.22 20.99
N GLU A 2 15.16 95.91 20.95
CA GLU A 2 14.20 94.91 20.45
C GLU A 2 14.71 93.62 21.15
N ASP A 3 13.90 92.96 21.95
CA ASP A 3 13.12 91.76 21.59
C ASP A 3 13.96 90.48 21.38
N GLN A 4 13.77 89.47 22.24
CA GLN A 4 13.85 88.04 21.91
C GLN A 4 13.30 87.20 23.07
N ALA A 5 11.98 87.04 23.09
CA ALA A 5 11.31 86.02 23.87
C ALA A 5 11.27 84.69 23.08
N MET A 6 11.85 83.64 23.67
CA MET A 6 11.79 82.26 23.18
C MET A 6 10.35 81.73 23.19
N SER A 7 9.83 81.42 22.00
CA SER A 7 8.56 80.70 21.81
C SER A 7 8.80 79.19 21.90
N SER A 8 8.29 78.56 22.95
CA SER A 8 8.18 77.10 23.10
C SER A 8 7.09 76.58 22.17
N LYS A 9 7.45 75.79 21.16
CA LYS A 9 6.48 75.10 20.29
C LYS A 9 5.98 73.84 20.98
N GLU A 10 4.66 73.79 21.24
CA GLU A 10 3.95 72.58 21.66
C GLU A 10 4.16 71.45 20.64
N GLN A 11 4.63 70.29 21.11
CA GLN A 11 4.71 69.07 20.32
C GLN A 11 3.33 68.37 20.34
N GLU A 12 2.60 68.44 19.22
CA GLU A 12 1.44 67.58 18.98
C GLU A 12 1.89 66.12 18.82
N ILE A 13 1.58 65.27 19.79
CA ILE A 13 1.70 63.82 19.67
C ILE A 13 0.51 63.32 18.84
N ARG A 14 0.75 63.05 17.55
CA ARG A 14 -0.22 62.33 16.72
C ARG A 14 -0.15 60.85 17.05
N ALA A 15 -1.26 60.28 17.52
CA ALA A 15 -1.45 58.84 17.59
C ALA A 15 -1.50 58.27 16.17
N VAL A 16 -0.35 57.86 15.64
CA VAL A 16 -0.28 57.06 14.43
C VAL A 16 -0.65 55.64 14.83
N GLY A 17 -1.87 55.22 14.50
CA GLY A 17 -2.31 53.85 14.68
C GLY A 17 -1.34 52.90 14.00
N ILE A 18 -0.79 51.94 14.74
CA ILE A 18 -0.02 50.84 14.17
C ILE A 18 -1.01 49.99 13.38
N PRO A 19 -0.89 49.86 12.06
CA PRO A 19 -1.69 48.90 11.33
C PRO A 19 -1.19 47.52 11.76
N SER A 20 -1.93 46.85 12.64
CA SER A 20 -1.83 45.40 12.80
C SER A 20 -2.35 44.78 11.52
N ALA A 21 -1.51 44.70 10.50
CA ALA A 21 -1.75 43.85 9.36
C ALA A 21 -1.79 42.41 9.89
N ALA A 22 -2.99 41.91 10.15
CA ALA A 22 -3.21 40.50 10.31
C ALA A 22 -2.62 39.83 9.06
N MET A 23 -1.49 39.14 9.22
CA MET A 23 -1.02 38.19 8.23
C MET A 23 -2.08 37.09 8.16
N MET A 24 -3.09 37.27 7.31
CA MET A 24 -3.90 36.16 6.84
C MET A 24 -2.92 35.24 6.12
N GLY A 25 -2.48 34.20 6.82
CA GLY A 25 -1.70 33.14 6.21
C GLY A 25 -2.47 32.61 5.00
N VAL A 26 -1.77 32.43 3.88
CA VAL A 26 -2.36 31.80 2.69
C VAL A 26 -2.84 30.41 3.10
N ALA A 27 -4.14 30.14 2.94
CA ALA A 27 -4.70 28.82 3.20
C ALA A 27 -3.96 27.80 2.32
N LYS A 28 -3.30 26.83 2.97
CA LYS A 28 -2.67 25.71 2.29
C LYS A 28 -3.69 24.59 2.18
N ILE A 29 -4.04 24.22 0.96
CA ILE A 29 -4.85 23.03 0.69
C ILE A 29 -3.87 21.90 0.35
N GLY A 30 -3.92 20.83 1.13
CA GLY A 30 -3.20 19.59 0.84
C GLY A 30 -4.20 18.49 0.48
N VAL A 31 -3.84 17.63 -0.47
CA VAL A 31 -4.57 16.41 -0.79
C VAL A 31 -3.67 15.23 -0.38
N ARG A 32 -4.25 14.22 0.28
CA ARG A 32 -3.57 12.97 0.61
C ARG A 32 -4.14 11.87 -0.27
N ASP A 33 -3.26 11.23 -1.03
CA ASP A 33 -3.62 10.09 -1.87
C ASP A 33 -3.21 8.78 -1.20
N TYR A 34 -4.13 7.81 -1.19
CA TYR A 34 -3.89 6.45 -0.69
C TYR A 34 -3.83 5.50 -1.89
N PHE A 35 -2.62 5.12 -2.31
CA PHE A 35 -2.43 4.20 -3.44
C PHE A 35 -2.74 2.74 -3.11
N THR A 36 -3.07 2.42 -1.86
CA THR A 36 -3.40 1.06 -1.41
C THR A 36 -4.46 0.41 -2.30
N MET A 37 -5.58 1.09 -2.54
CA MET A 37 -6.69 0.50 -3.29
C MET A 37 -6.46 0.48 -4.80
N GLU A 38 -5.70 1.44 -5.30
CA GLU A 38 -5.24 1.44 -6.70
C GLU A 38 -4.37 0.22 -7.00
N HIS A 39 -3.43 -0.12 -6.10
CA HIS A 39 -2.62 -1.34 -6.24
C HIS A 39 -3.47 -2.61 -6.20
N LEU A 40 -4.44 -2.69 -5.29
CA LEU A 40 -5.34 -3.84 -5.23
C LEU A 40 -6.20 -3.95 -6.50
N TRP A 41 -6.61 -2.83 -7.07
CA TRP A 41 -7.40 -2.77 -8.30
C TRP A 41 -6.56 -3.23 -9.49
N ASN A 42 -5.35 -2.70 -9.62
CA ASN A 42 -4.42 -3.10 -10.66
C ASN A 42 -4.09 -4.60 -10.58
N ALA A 43 -3.91 -5.13 -9.37
CA ALA A 43 -3.67 -6.56 -9.16
C ALA A 43 -4.82 -7.42 -9.71
N ARG A 44 -6.07 -7.08 -9.35
CA ARG A 44 -7.27 -7.76 -9.86
C ARG A 44 -7.37 -7.64 -11.38
N HIS A 45 -7.27 -6.43 -11.90
CA HIS A 45 -7.45 -6.16 -13.33
C HIS A 45 -6.42 -6.90 -14.19
N ASN A 46 -5.15 -6.94 -13.76
CA ASN A 46 -4.12 -7.69 -14.46
C ASN A 46 -4.31 -9.21 -14.35
N ALA A 47 -4.82 -9.72 -13.22
CA ALA A 47 -5.17 -11.14 -13.09
C ALA A 47 -6.29 -11.53 -14.08
N GLU A 48 -7.31 -10.68 -14.24
CA GLU A 48 -8.40 -10.87 -15.20
C GLU A 48 -7.89 -10.86 -16.65
N LEU A 49 -7.12 -9.84 -17.04
CA LEU A 49 -6.51 -9.75 -18.38
C LEU A 49 -5.59 -10.94 -18.68
N CYS A 50 -4.85 -11.43 -17.68
CA CYS A 50 -4.02 -12.61 -17.79
C CYS A 50 -4.87 -13.85 -18.09
N ALA A 51 -5.95 -14.06 -17.33
CA ALA A 51 -6.85 -15.19 -17.50
C ALA A 51 -7.56 -15.18 -18.85
N GLU A 52 -8.08 -14.03 -19.28
CA GLU A 52 -8.72 -13.88 -20.59
C GLU A 52 -7.76 -14.21 -21.74
N ARG A 53 -6.54 -13.68 -21.68
CA ARG A 53 -5.52 -13.93 -22.71
C ARG A 53 -5.06 -15.39 -22.73
N GLU A 54 -4.81 -15.98 -21.57
CA GLU A 54 -4.40 -17.38 -21.45
C GLU A 54 -5.49 -18.32 -21.99
N ALA A 55 -6.76 -18.09 -21.63
CA ALA A 55 -7.89 -18.86 -22.12
C ALA A 55 -8.05 -18.78 -23.65
N ALA A 56 -7.91 -17.58 -24.22
CA ALA A 56 -7.96 -17.39 -25.68
C ALA A 56 -6.84 -18.19 -26.39
N LEU A 57 -5.62 -18.15 -25.87
CA LEU A 57 -4.50 -18.91 -26.43
C LEU A 57 -4.68 -20.43 -26.32
N VAL A 58 -5.26 -20.90 -25.22
CA VAL A 58 -5.62 -22.32 -25.08
C VAL A 58 -6.64 -22.72 -26.13
N ALA A 59 -7.67 -21.91 -26.36
CA ALA A 59 -8.71 -22.15 -27.36
C ALA A 59 -8.14 -22.16 -28.79
N ASP A 60 -7.16 -21.30 -29.08
CA ASP A 60 -6.44 -21.24 -30.36
C ASP A 60 -5.43 -22.40 -30.54
N GLY A 61 -5.26 -23.26 -29.53
CA GLY A 61 -4.30 -24.36 -29.56
C GLY A 61 -2.83 -23.92 -29.43
N PHE A 62 -2.58 -22.66 -29.06
CA PHE A 62 -1.22 -22.15 -28.88
C PHE A 62 -0.51 -22.86 -27.71
N ARG A 63 0.78 -23.11 -27.88
CA ARG A 63 1.68 -23.62 -26.83
C ARG A 63 2.99 -22.85 -26.88
N GLY A 64 3.47 -22.44 -25.71
CA GLY A 64 4.69 -21.66 -25.57
C GLY A 64 4.50 -20.41 -24.71
N ILE A 65 5.51 -19.54 -24.76
CA ILE A 65 5.55 -18.33 -23.96
C ILE A 65 4.89 -17.19 -24.74
N ASP A 66 3.71 -16.76 -24.28
CA ASP A 66 3.10 -15.50 -24.70
C ASP A 66 3.58 -14.35 -23.80
N ARG A 67 4.02 -13.25 -24.41
CA ARG A 67 4.57 -12.10 -23.68
C ARG A 67 3.49 -11.29 -22.97
N ALA A 68 2.27 -11.23 -23.48
CA ALA A 68 1.18 -10.49 -22.86
C ALA A 68 0.68 -11.22 -21.60
N VAL A 69 0.49 -12.54 -21.66
CA VAL A 69 0.18 -13.37 -20.47
C VAL A 69 1.21 -13.11 -19.37
N ARG A 70 2.51 -13.18 -19.72
CA ARG A 70 3.59 -12.90 -18.75
C ARG A 70 3.55 -11.49 -18.21
N ALA A 71 3.31 -10.49 -19.05
CA ALA A 71 3.26 -9.10 -18.63
C ALA A 71 2.13 -8.87 -17.62
N PHE A 72 0.92 -9.36 -17.92
CA PHE A 72 -0.21 -9.28 -17.00
C PHE A 72 0.03 -10.06 -15.71
N ALA A 73 0.57 -11.28 -15.78
CA ALA A 73 0.89 -12.05 -14.58
C ALA A 73 1.92 -11.34 -13.69
N LEU A 74 3.00 -10.83 -14.30
CA LEU A 74 4.03 -10.08 -13.60
C LEU A 74 3.44 -8.83 -12.92
N ALA A 75 2.66 -8.05 -13.66
CA ALA A 75 2.01 -6.85 -13.13
C ALA A 75 1.08 -7.18 -11.96
N GLY A 76 0.21 -8.20 -12.12
CA GLY A 76 -0.71 -8.62 -11.06
C GLY A 76 0.01 -9.00 -9.76
N ILE A 77 1.14 -9.72 -9.87
CA ILE A 77 1.94 -10.14 -8.72
C ILE A 77 2.67 -8.95 -8.07
N LEU A 78 3.27 -8.05 -8.86
CA LEU A 78 3.94 -6.86 -8.36
C LEU A 78 2.98 -5.94 -7.62
N GLU A 79 1.82 -5.66 -8.22
CA GLU A 79 0.76 -4.82 -7.66
C GLU A 79 0.16 -5.46 -6.39
N SER A 80 0.03 -6.79 -6.33
CA SER A 80 -0.44 -7.50 -5.12
C SER A 80 0.50 -7.31 -3.92
N VAL A 81 1.81 -7.20 -4.15
CA VAL A 81 2.78 -6.93 -3.09
C VAL A 81 2.82 -5.44 -2.77
N ALA A 82 2.74 -4.57 -3.78
CA ALA A 82 2.67 -3.12 -3.59
C ALA A 82 1.44 -2.72 -2.75
N PHE A 83 0.30 -3.38 -2.95
CA PHE A 83 -0.89 -3.24 -2.10
C PHE A 83 -0.57 -3.52 -0.62
N LEU A 84 0.08 -4.64 -0.31
CA LEU A 84 0.44 -5.00 1.07
C LEU A 84 1.40 -3.98 1.69
N GLU A 85 2.38 -3.51 0.91
CA GLU A 85 3.32 -2.49 1.36
C GLU A 85 2.61 -1.16 1.64
N ALA A 86 1.76 -0.71 0.73
CA ALA A 86 0.99 0.52 0.86
C ALA A 86 0.01 0.45 2.04
N LEU A 87 -0.72 -0.66 2.19
CA LEU A 87 -1.72 -0.84 3.26
C LEU A 87 -1.11 -0.69 4.65
N VAL A 88 -0.02 -1.42 4.93
CA VAL A 88 0.58 -1.34 6.25
C VAL A 88 1.23 0.03 6.47
N ASN A 89 1.94 0.56 5.46
CA ASN A 89 2.59 1.87 5.58
C ASN A 89 1.58 3.00 5.79
N SER A 90 0.40 2.96 5.15
CA SER A 90 -0.62 3.99 5.33
C SER A 90 -1.11 4.06 6.76
N VAL A 91 -1.35 2.91 7.41
CA VAL A 91 -1.75 2.87 8.82
C VAL A 91 -0.68 3.42 9.75
N TRP A 92 0.60 3.08 9.52
CA TRP A 92 1.69 3.64 10.31
C TRP A 92 1.81 5.16 10.12
N GLN A 93 1.68 5.64 8.89
CA GLN A 93 1.72 7.05 8.57
C GLN A 93 0.51 7.80 9.15
N ASP A 94 -0.67 7.21 9.12
CA ASP A 94 -1.88 7.75 9.73
C ASP A 94 -1.72 7.92 11.24
N ALA A 95 -1.06 6.97 11.92
CA ALA A 95 -0.75 7.10 13.35
C ALA A 95 0.25 8.24 13.63
N VAL A 96 1.19 8.48 12.72
CA VAL A 96 2.15 9.60 12.85
C VAL A 96 1.48 10.94 12.70
N ASP A 97 0.57 11.03 11.74
CA ASP A 97 -0.14 12.25 11.39
C ASP A 97 -1.37 12.53 12.26
N ASP A 98 -1.81 11.54 13.05
CA ASP A 98 -2.81 11.73 14.09
C ASP A 98 -2.25 12.66 15.17
N ASP A 99 -2.94 13.76 15.42
CA ASP A 99 -2.60 14.74 16.45
C ASP A 99 -3.41 14.44 17.73
N PRO A 100 -2.77 14.05 18.84
CA PRO A 100 -3.47 13.75 20.10
C PRO A 100 -4.23 14.93 20.70
N GLU A 101 -3.85 16.17 20.35
CA GLU A 101 -4.51 17.39 20.84
C GLU A 101 -5.63 17.86 19.90
N SER A 102 -5.74 17.27 18.71
CA SER A 102 -6.78 17.60 17.75
C SER A 102 -8.15 17.18 18.29
N PRO A 103 -9.18 18.05 18.20
CA PRO A 103 -10.55 17.67 18.53
C PRO A 103 -11.15 16.66 17.53
N ASN A 104 -10.49 16.47 16.38
CA ASN A 104 -10.88 15.54 15.32
C ASN A 104 -9.76 14.50 15.14
N PRO A 105 -9.87 13.31 15.77
CA PRO A 105 -8.92 12.23 15.57
C PRO A 105 -8.97 11.73 14.13
N ASN A 106 -7.90 11.09 13.65
CA ASN A 106 -7.85 10.56 12.29
C ASN A 106 -8.92 9.45 12.11
N PRO A 107 -9.94 9.64 11.25
CA PRO A 107 -11.03 8.67 11.08
C PRO A 107 -10.53 7.32 10.54
N HIS A 108 -9.36 7.30 9.86
CA HIS A 108 -8.78 6.05 9.35
C HIS A 108 -8.26 5.13 10.48
N LEU A 109 -8.07 5.65 11.69
CA LEU A 109 -7.60 4.89 12.85
C LEU A 109 -8.74 4.50 13.81
N GLU A 110 -9.99 4.79 13.46
CA GLU A 110 -11.15 4.49 14.29
C GLU A 110 -11.20 2.98 14.63
N GLY A 111 -11.35 2.67 15.92
CA GLY A 111 -11.27 1.31 16.47
C GLY A 111 -10.00 1.05 17.27
N LEU A 112 -8.94 1.82 17.06
CA LEU A 112 -7.71 1.73 17.87
C LEU A 112 -7.80 2.58 19.14
N SER A 113 -7.17 2.10 20.22
CA SER A 113 -7.00 2.89 21.44
C SER A 113 -5.95 3.99 21.23
N ALA A 114 -6.07 5.10 21.96
CA ALA A 114 -5.06 6.17 21.95
C ALA A 114 -3.65 5.66 22.31
N GLN A 115 -3.54 4.66 23.19
CA GLN A 115 -2.27 4.03 23.56
C GLN A 115 -1.67 3.22 22.40
N SER A 116 -2.51 2.54 21.62
CA SER A 116 -2.07 1.80 20.44
C SER A 116 -1.58 2.75 19.34
N ILE A 117 -2.32 3.83 19.09
CA ILE A 117 -1.93 4.88 18.14
C ILE A 117 -0.61 5.53 18.56
N ALA A 118 -0.44 5.88 19.85
CA ALA A 118 0.81 6.43 20.37
C ALA A 118 2.00 5.47 20.17
N ARG A 119 1.83 4.16 20.41
CA ARG A 119 2.89 3.17 20.18
C ARG A 119 3.28 3.05 18.71
N LEU A 120 2.29 3.03 17.80
CA LEU A 120 2.53 3.03 16.35
C LEU A 120 3.32 4.29 15.94
N ARG A 121 2.84 5.46 16.36
CA ARG A 121 3.48 6.75 16.09
C ARG A 121 4.95 6.78 16.52
N GLU A 122 5.21 6.44 17.77
CA GLU A 122 6.56 6.56 18.34
C GLU A 122 7.54 5.57 17.69
N LEU A 123 7.10 4.34 17.39
CA LEU A 123 7.96 3.37 16.70
C LEU A 123 8.25 3.78 15.26
N TRP A 124 7.28 4.34 14.52
CA TRP A 124 7.49 4.81 13.15
C TRP A 124 8.54 5.93 13.09
N LYS A 125 8.46 6.91 14.01
CA LYS A 125 9.39 8.05 14.09
C LYS A 125 10.85 7.68 14.30
N THR A 126 11.14 6.47 14.80
CA THR A 126 12.54 6.01 14.98
C THR A 126 13.24 5.65 13.66
N GLU A 127 12.55 5.74 12.51
CA GLU A 127 12.96 5.25 11.18
C GLU A 127 13.27 3.73 11.12
N ARG A 128 13.33 3.04 12.26
CA ARG A 128 13.63 1.61 12.37
C ARG A 128 12.52 0.76 11.77
N VAL A 129 11.26 1.12 12.04
CA VAL A 129 10.10 0.40 11.48
C VAL A 129 10.01 0.63 9.97
N GLU A 130 10.14 1.86 9.52
CA GLU A 130 10.00 2.21 8.11
C GLU A 130 11.08 1.54 7.24
N ARG A 131 12.36 1.63 7.64
CA ARG A 131 13.52 1.23 6.81
C ARG A 131 14.08 -0.15 7.11
N SER A 132 13.88 -0.69 8.32
CA SER A 132 14.59 -1.91 8.75
C SER A 132 13.70 -3.15 8.82
N LEU A 133 12.37 -3.00 8.88
CA LEU A 133 11.45 -4.13 8.95
C LEU A 133 11.02 -4.59 7.56
N SER A 134 10.93 -5.91 7.41
CA SER A 134 10.27 -6.47 6.24
C SER A 134 8.77 -6.12 6.26
N VAL A 135 8.11 -6.24 5.10
CA VAL A 135 6.67 -5.96 4.98
C VAL A 135 5.87 -6.73 6.02
N LEU A 136 6.10 -8.05 6.14
CA LEU A 136 5.39 -8.89 7.11
C LEU A 136 5.72 -8.53 8.56
N ASP A 137 6.95 -8.12 8.86
CA ASP A 137 7.30 -7.66 10.20
C ASP A 137 6.54 -6.38 10.57
N LYS A 138 6.33 -5.45 9.63
CA LYS A 138 5.49 -4.25 9.87
C LYS A 138 4.07 -4.64 10.28
N TYR A 139 3.49 -5.65 9.63
CA TYR A 139 2.17 -6.18 9.98
C TYR A 139 2.15 -6.78 11.41
N GLN A 140 3.13 -7.61 11.76
CA GLN A 140 3.20 -8.25 13.08
C GLN A 140 3.48 -7.25 14.21
N VAL A 141 4.38 -6.30 13.97
CA VAL A 141 4.69 -5.25 14.95
C VAL A 141 3.48 -4.34 15.15
N ALA A 142 2.74 -4.00 14.10
CA ALA A 142 1.51 -3.21 14.24
C ALA A 142 0.47 -3.91 15.12
N LEU A 143 0.25 -5.23 14.94
CA LEU A 143 -0.62 -6.02 15.82
C LEU A 143 -0.13 -5.98 17.27
N THR A 144 1.18 -6.08 17.47
CA THR A 144 1.78 -5.99 18.82
C THR A 144 1.53 -4.62 19.45
N CYS A 145 1.67 -3.53 18.69
CA CYS A 145 1.33 -2.18 19.13
C CYS A 145 -0.17 -2.01 19.45
N ALA A 146 -1.03 -2.84 18.87
CA ALA A 146 -2.46 -2.84 19.12
C ALA A 146 -2.90 -3.83 20.21
N ASP A 147 -1.97 -4.52 20.89
CA ASP A 147 -2.23 -5.62 21.84
C ASP A 147 -3.02 -6.79 21.21
N GLN A 148 -2.84 -6.99 19.91
CA GLN A 148 -3.53 -8.02 19.13
C GLN A 148 -2.63 -9.24 18.90
N ARG A 149 -3.27 -10.39 18.68
CA ARG A 149 -2.56 -11.64 18.41
C ARG A 149 -1.90 -11.60 17.02
N PRO A 150 -0.60 -11.94 16.90
CA PRO A 150 0.11 -12.09 15.63
C PRO A 150 -0.62 -13.01 14.64
N ILE A 151 -0.51 -12.72 13.35
CA ILE A 151 -0.97 -13.65 12.29
C ILE A 151 0.04 -14.78 12.19
N ASN A 152 -0.44 -16.01 12.12
CA ASN A 152 0.41 -17.17 11.94
C ASN A 152 0.95 -17.21 10.50
N LEU A 153 2.23 -16.87 10.34
CA LEU A 153 2.91 -16.88 9.04
C LEU A 153 3.30 -18.29 8.55
N GLY A 154 3.04 -19.33 9.37
CA GLY A 154 3.25 -20.73 9.01
C GLY A 154 2.07 -21.38 8.28
N GLU A 155 0.92 -20.71 8.22
CA GLU A 155 -0.30 -21.20 7.56
C GLU A 155 -0.87 -20.15 6.59
N ALA A 156 -1.83 -20.55 5.75
CA ALA A 156 -2.52 -19.62 4.87
C ALA A 156 -3.40 -18.62 5.69
N PRO A 157 -3.51 -17.35 5.27
CA PRO A 157 -2.90 -16.76 4.07
C PRO A 157 -1.42 -16.35 4.23
N GLY A 158 -0.91 -16.23 5.47
CA GLY A 158 0.41 -15.67 5.77
C GLY A 158 1.59 -16.39 5.09
N GLN A 159 1.59 -17.73 5.06
CA GLN A 159 2.62 -18.54 4.42
C GLN A 159 2.71 -18.29 2.90
N ILE A 160 1.54 -18.13 2.26
CA ILE A 160 1.45 -17.93 0.81
C ILE A 160 1.90 -16.50 0.47
N VAL A 161 1.45 -15.50 1.23
CA VAL A 161 1.92 -14.11 1.07
C VAL A 161 3.44 -14.01 1.24
N ALA A 162 4.01 -14.69 2.23
CA ALA A 162 5.46 -14.73 2.40
C ALA A 162 6.18 -15.30 1.15
N ALA A 163 5.62 -16.33 0.53
CA ALA A 163 6.15 -16.89 -0.71
C ALA A 163 5.98 -15.95 -1.91
N ILE A 164 4.86 -15.23 -2.02
CA ILE A 164 4.62 -14.22 -3.07
C ILE A 164 5.60 -13.05 -2.95
N ILE A 165 5.84 -12.54 -1.73
CA ILE A 165 6.83 -11.47 -1.48
C ILE A 165 8.23 -11.93 -1.88
N LEU A 166 8.61 -13.16 -1.51
CA LEU A 166 9.89 -13.74 -1.94
C LEU A 166 9.97 -13.86 -3.47
N PHE A 167 8.87 -14.27 -4.12
CA PHE A 167 8.81 -14.34 -5.58
C PHE A 167 9.00 -12.97 -6.23
N ARG A 168 8.31 -11.94 -5.72
CA ARG A 168 8.50 -10.55 -6.17
C ARG A 168 9.96 -10.12 -6.07
N ASN A 169 10.61 -10.42 -4.95
CA ASN A 169 12.01 -10.08 -4.74
C ASN A 169 12.93 -10.84 -5.72
N ASP A 170 12.65 -12.12 -5.97
CA ASP A 170 13.40 -12.94 -6.94
C ASP A 170 13.23 -12.41 -8.38
N LEU A 171 12.07 -11.83 -8.74
CA LEU A 171 11.82 -11.17 -10.03
C LEU A 171 12.55 -9.83 -10.15
N MET A 172 12.51 -8.98 -9.11
CA MET A 172 13.10 -7.64 -9.12
C MET A 172 14.63 -7.65 -9.03
N HIS A 173 15.19 -8.62 -8.30
CA HIS A 173 16.63 -8.79 -8.12
C HIS A 173 17.16 -10.01 -8.88
N PHE A 174 16.52 -10.34 -9.99
CA PHE A 174 16.77 -11.56 -10.74
C PHE A 174 18.24 -11.67 -11.15
N LYS A 175 18.85 -12.80 -10.76
CA LYS A 175 20.19 -13.20 -11.22
C LYS A 175 20.01 -14.39 -12.15
N PRO A 176 20.35 -14.27 -13.45
CA PRO A 176 20.26 -15.39 -14.38
C PRO A 176 21.05 -16.59 -13.85
N LYS A 177 20.39 -17.75 -13.79
CA LYS A 177 20.99 -19.02 -13.38
C LYS A 177 20.47 -20.13 -14.29
N VAL A 178 21.29 -21.17 -14.48
CA VAL A 178 20.80 -22.41 -15.10
C VAL A 178 19.94 -23.12 -14.06
N GLN A 179 18.71 -23.46 -14.44
CA GLN A 179 17.83 -24.30 -13.62
C GLN A 179 17.75 -25.68 -14.26
N TRP A 180 18.23 -26.69 -13.54
CA TRP A 180 18.16 -28.07 -14.01
C TRP A 180 16.80 -28.68 -13.65
N THR A 181 16.29 -29.58 -14.49
CA THR A 181 14.96 -30.20 -14.31
C THR A 181 14.82 -31.06 -13.06
N HIS A 182 15.93 -31.47 -12.45
CA HIS A 182 15.95 -32.25 -11.20
C HIS A 182 16.07 -31.39 -9.94
N GLU A 183 16.23 -30.07 -10.10
CA GLU A 183 16.32 -29.12 -8.99
C GLU A 183 14.97 -28.44 -8.77
N VAL A 184 14.36 -28.69 -7.61
CA VAL A 184 13.13 -28.01 -7.20
C VAL A 184 13.47 -26.64 -6.66
N HIS A 185 12.83 -25.61 -7.20
CA HIS A 185 13.04 -24.25 -6.70
C HIS A 185 12.40 -24.11 -5.31
N ARG A 186 13.05 -23.43 -4.36
CA ARG A 186 12.54 -23.26 -2.96
C ARG A 186 11.10 -22.72 -2.85
N LEU A 187 10.64 -21.99 -3.86
CA LEU A 187 9.28 -21.43 -3.92
C LEU A 187 8.26 -22.41 -4.50
N GLU A 188 8.70 -23.37 -5.30
CA GLU A 188 7.86 -24.39 -5.93
C GLU A 188 7.16 -25.24 -4.87
N ASP A 189 7.88 -25.76 -3.87
CA ASP A 189 7.28 -26.57 -2.80
C ASP A 189 6.16 -25.86 -2.04
N ARG A 190 6.25 -24.53 -1.91
CA ARG A 190 5.28 -23.71 -1.18
C ARG A 190 4.08 -23.31 -2.04
N LEU A 191 4.31 -23.02 -3.32
CA LEU A 191 3.31 -22.41 -4.20
C LEU A 191 2.63 -23.44 -5.11
N ARG A 192 3.35 -24.46 -5.57
CA ARG A 192 2.83 -25.45 -6.51
C ARG A 192 1.57 -26.17 -6.00
N PRO A 193 1.45 -26.57 -4.72
CA PRO A 193 0.21 -27.19 -4.22
C PRO A 193 -1.01 -26.27 -4.25
N ARG A 194 -0.83 -24.97 -4.50
CA ARG A 194 -1.88 -23.93 -4.50
C ARG A 194 -2.16 -23.38 -5.91
N LEU A 195 -1.48 -23.91 -6.92
CA LEU A 195 -1.54 -23.41 -8.29
C LEU A 195 -2.01 -24.51 -9.24
N THR A 196 -2.81 -24.10 -10.22
CA THR A 196 -3.00 -24.89 -11.43
C THR A 196 -1.80 -24.63 -12.34
N ASP A 197 -1.27 -25.70 -12.95
CA ASP A 197 -0.16 -25.58 -13.89
C ASP A 197 -0.56 -24.75 -15.13
N ASN A 198 0.39 -23.98 -15.65
CA ASN A 198 0.18 -23.14 -16.83
C ASN A 198 -0.16 -24.02 -18.04
N PRO A 199 -1.38 -23.93 -18.62
CA PRO A 199 -1.84 -24.82 -19.67
C PRO A 199 -1.12 -24.60 -21.02
N LEU A 200 -0.40 -23.49 -21.17
CA LEU A 200 0.36 -23.16 -22.38
C LEU A 200 1.74 -23.83 -22.42
N LEU A 201 2.22 -24.37 -21.30
CA LEU A 201 3.59 -24.83 -21.14
C LEU A 201 3.67 -26.29 -20.67
N ASN A 202 4.84 -26.89 -20.88
CA ASN A 202 5.15 -28.17 -20.26
C ASN A 202 5.45 -27.96 -18.76
N PRO A 203 5.18 -28.95 -17.89
CA PRO A 203 5.33 -28.80 -16.44
C PRO A 203 6.73 -28.46 -15.92
N ASN A 204 7.78 -28.66 -16.73
CA ASN A 204 9.17 -28.52 -16.32
C ASN A 204 10.01 -27.67 -17.30
N PRO A 205 10.86 -26.75 -16.81
CA PRO A 205 10.97 -26.33 -15.40
C PRO A 205 9.74 -25.54 -14.95
N TRP A 206 9.23 -25.84 -13.74
CA TRP A 206 8.02 -25.23 -13.20
C TRP A 206 8.23 -23.73 -12.90
N PHE A 207 9.33 -23.42 -12.22
CA PHE A 207 9.73 -22.05 -11.90
C PHE A 207 10.47 -21.39 -13.08
N PRO A 208 10.30 -20.08 -13.33
CA PRO A 208 9.24 -19.21 -12.80
C PRO A 208 7.93 -19.30 -13.61
N HIS A 209 7.87 -20.18 -14.60
CA HIS A 209 6.90 -20.12 -15.70
C HIS A 209 5.45 -20.42 -15.29
N HIS A 210 5.25 -21.31 -14.33
CA HIS A 210 3.92 -21.65 -13.83
C HIS A 210 3.36 -20.59 -12.89
N MET A 211 4.24 -19.83 -12.21
CA MET A 211 3.83 -18.66 -11.43
C MET A 211 3.55 -17.44 -12.31
N LEU A 212 4.17 -17.34 -13.48
CA LEU A 212 3.89 -16.29 -14.48
C LEU A 212 2.75 -16.71 -15.42
N SER A 213 1.61 -17.07 -14.82
CA SER A 213 0.38 -17.54 -15.47
C SER A 213 -0.86 -16.88 -14.84
N ALA A 214 -2.04 -17.13 -15.42
CA ALA A 214 -3.30 -16.68 -14.86
C ALA A 214 -3.51 -17.20 -13.42
N SER A 215 -3.15 -18.46 -13.16
CA SER A 215 -3.25 -19.04 -11.82
C SER A 215 -2.35 -18.33 -10.80
N GLY A 216 -1.13 -17.95 -11.20
CA GLY A 216 -0.19 -17.26 -10.32
C GLY A 216 -0.60 -15.83 -10.01
N ALA A 217 -1.10 -15.10 -11.02
CA ALA A 217 -1.64 -13.75 -10.85
C ALA A 217 -2.85 -13.74 -9.92
N LYS A 218 -3.79 -14.67 -10.14
CA LYS A 218 -4.97 -14.84 -9.31
C LYS A 218 -4.62 -15.18 -7.86
N LEU A 219 -3.75 -16.17 -7.65
CA LEU A 219 -3.32 -16.55 -6.30
C LEU A 219 -2.70 -15.37 -5.55
N ALA A 220 -1.86 -14.58 -6.22
CA ALA A 220 -1.23 -13.40 -5.64
C ALA A 220 -2.26 -12.36 -5.19
N TYR A 221 -3.20 -12.02 -6.08
CA TYR A 221 -4.27 -11.08 -5.78
C TYR A 221 -5.15 -11.55 -4.61
N GLU A 222 -5.73 -12.75 -4.71
CA GLU A 222 -6.70 -13.26 -3.74
C GLU A 222 -6.07 -13.41 -2.35
N THR A 223 -4.86 -13.99 -2.28
CA THR A 223 -4.20 -14.24 -0.99
C THR A 223 -3.70 -12.94 -0.37
N SER A 224 -3.20 -11.98 -1.17
CA SER A 224 -2.82 -10.67 -0.64
C SER A 224 -4.04 -9.94 -0.06
N ARG A 225 -5.18 -9.94 -0.80
CA ARG A 225 -6.45 -9.38 -0.31
C ARG A 225 -6.87 -10.03 1.00
N GLU A 226 -6.94 -11.36 1.04
CA GLU A 226 -7.34 -12.13 2.22
C GLU A 226 -6.45 -11.83 3.44
N PHE A 227 -5.13 -11.76 3.24
CA PHE A 227 -4.20 -11.39 4.30
C PHE A 227 -4.42 -9.95 4.79
N GLY A 228 -4.63 -9.01 3.88
CA GLY A 228 -4.94 -7.62 4.19
C GLY A 228 -6.23 -7.48 5.01
N GLU A 229 -7.30 -8.14 4.59
CA GLU A 229 -8.60 -8.18 5.28
C GLU A 229 -8.48 -8.81 6.67
N LEU A 230 -7.80 -9.95 6.78
CA LEU A 230 -7.53 -10.61 8.06
C LEU A 230 -6.78 -9.70 9.03
N TRP A 231 -5.74 -9.01 8.54
CA TRP A 231 -4.99 -8.08 9.38
C TRP A 231 -5.82 -6.87 9.79
N TRP A 232 -6.56 -6.30 8.85
CA TRP A 232 -7.43 -5.15 9.08
C TRP A 232 -8.47 -5.44 10.18
N GLN A 233 -9.15 -6.58 10.06
CA GLN A 233 -10.09 -7.07 11.06
C GLN A 233 -9.41 -7.28 12.42
N ARG A 234 -8.21 -7.86 12.44
CA ARG A 234 -7.47 -8.09 13.70
C ARG A 234 -7.00 -6.82 14.37
N MET A 235 -6.62 -5.79 13.61
CA MET A 235 -6.29 -4.48 14.16
C MET A 235 -7.49 -3.85 14.87
N GLY A 236 -8.71 -4.23 14.50
CA GLY A 236 -9.94 -3.75 15.13
C GLY A 236 -10.50 -2.48 14.49
N PHE A 237 -10.10 -2.17 13.26
CA PHE A 237 -10.67 -1.05 12.51
C PHE A 237 -12.17 -1.26 12.26
N VAL A 238 -12.96 -0.21 12.42
CA VAL A 238 -14.43 -0.29 12.35
C VAL A 238 -15.01 0.02 10.97
N TRP A 239 -14.24 0.68 10.11
CA TRP A 239 -14.64 1.00 8.75
C TRP A 239 -14.06 -0.02 7.76
N ASP A 240 -14.82 -0.30 6.71
CA ASP A 240 -14.49 -1.34 5.75
C ASP A 240 -13.75 -0.76 4.54
N HIS A 241 -12.41 -0.77 4.63
CA HIS A 241 -11.53 -0.34 3.54
C HIS A 241 -11.71 -1.18 2.27
N PHE A 242 -12.10 -2.45 2.42
CA PHE A 242 -12.26 -3.39 1.32
C PHE A 242 -13.64 -3.31 0.68
N LYS A 243 -14.67 -2.87 1.40
CA LYS A 243 -15.95 -2.54 0.77
C LYS A 243 -15.81 -1.42 -0.27
N THR A 244 -15.05 -0.37 0.04
CA THR A 244 -14.79 0.71 -0.93
C THR A 244 -14.11 0.19 -2.20
N PHE A 245 -13.28 -0.85 -2.07
CA PHE A 245 -12.68 -1.54 -3.21
C PHE A 245 -13.71 -2.18 -4.14
N ASP A 246 -14.64 -2.93 -3.54
CA ASP A 246 -15.61 -3.73 -4.30
C ASP A 246 -16.55 -2.82 -5.10
N GLU A 247 -16.67 -1.55 -4.67
CA GLU A 247 -17.41 -0.48 -5.35
C GLU A 247 -16.58 0.26 -6.41
N MET A 248 -15.26 0.08 -6.48
CA MET A 248 -14.41 0.75 -7.49
C MET A 248 -14.78 0.31 -8.91
N THR A 249 -15.06 1.29 -9.76
CA THR A 249 -15.32 1.09 -11.18
C THR A 249 -14.13 1.52 -12.04
N ALA A 250 -14.05 1.01 -13.27
CA ALA A 250 -12.97 1.36 -14.20
C ALA A 250 -13.00 2.83 -14.66
N GLN A 251 -14.07 3.57 -14.36
CA GLN A 251 -14.27 4.94 -14.84
C GLN A 251 -14.69 5.83 -13.67
N VAL A 252 -13.83 6.77 -13.30
CA VAL A 252 -14.15 7.84 -12.36
C VAL A 252 -14.53 9.07 -13.17
N PRO A 253 -15.83 9.44 -13.26
CA PRO A 253 -16.24 10.63 -13.99
C PRO A 253 -15.65 11.88 -13.31
N SER A 254 -14.97 12.73 -14.08
CA SER A 254 -14.58 14.03 -13.56
C SER A 254 -15.84 14.88 -13.40
N ASN A 255 -16.10 15.41 -12.21
CA ASN A 255 -17.12 16.44 -12.01
C ASN A 255 -16.66 17.74 -12.72
N ARG A 256 -16.89 17.81 -14.03
CA ARG A 256 -16.99 19.07 -14.76
C ARG A 256 -18.47 19.28 -15.04
N SER A 257 -19.11 20.10 -14.21
CA SER A 257 -20.34 20.76 -14.65
C SER A 257 -20.03 21.57 -15.92
N PRO A 258 -20.90 21.56 -16.94
CA PRO A 258 -20.73 22.35 -18.15
C PRO A 258 -20.70 23.86 -17.86
#